data_AF-A0A6B2DEW8-F1
#
_entry.id   AF-A0A6B2DEW8-F1
#
_cell.length_a   1.000
_cell.length_b   1.000
_cell.length_c   1.000
_cell.angle_alpha   90.00
_cell.angle_beta   90.00
_cell.angle_gamma   90.00
#
_symmetry.space_group_name_H-M   'P 1'
#
loop_
_entity.id
_entity.type
_entity.pdbx_description
1 polymer ?
#
loop_
_entity_poly.entity_id
_entity_poly.type
_entity_poly.pdbx_seq_one_letter_code
_entity_poly.pdbx_strand_id
1 'polypeptide(L)'
;QRFARRRAGQARHALQDAAKDAFEVLVPRLSEVDAVVLGGDRRALDELRVDRRLAPLFARAEPRVLEIGEPSFAVLGEAAARAVSVQVTLRDG
;
A
#
# COMPACT_ATOMS: atom_id res chain seq x y z
N GLN A 1 -5.16 -29.20 11.94
CA GLN A 1 -6.10 -28.04 11.83
C GLN A 1 -5.86 -26.88 12.83
N ARG A 2 -4.75 -26.81 13.59
CA ARG A 2 -4.43 -25.68 14.52
C ARG A 2 -3.48 -24.60 13.95
N PHE A 3 -2.68 -24.93 12.94
CA PHE A 3 -1.67 -24.01 12.37
C PHE A 3 -2.24 -22.89 11.48
N ALA A 4 -3.38 -23.13 10.82
CA ALA A 4 -4.03 -22.13 9.98
C ALA A 4 -4.61 -20.96 10.80
N ARG A 5 -5.10 -21.24 12.02
CA ARG A 5 -5.73 -20.23 12.88
C ARG A 5 -4.72 -19.25 13.49
N ARG A 6 -3.49 -19.70 13.81
CA ARG A 6 -2.42 -18.79 14.29
C ARG A 6 -1.94 -17.83 13.20
N ARG A 7 -1.71 -18.33 11.98
CA ARG A 7 -1.28 -17.48 10.85
C ARG A 7 -2.30 -16.42 10.49
N ALA A 8 -3.60 -16.76 10.53
CA ALA A 8 -4.67 -15.78 10.28
C ALA A 8 -4.73 -14.69 11.36
N GLY A 9 -4.59 -15.04 12.64
CA GLY A 9 -4.54 -14.05 13.73
C GLY A 9 -3.32 -13.13 13.64
N GLN A 10 -2.16 -13.69 13.31
CA GLN A 10 -0.91 -12.92 13.12
C GLN A 10 -1.02 -11.95 11.94
N ALA A 11 -1.60 -12.39 10.82
CA ALA A 11 -1.80 -11.53 9.65
C ALA A 11 -2.71 -10.33 9.98
N ARG A 12 -3.79 -10.55 10.74
CA ARG A 12 -4.71 -9.48 11.13
C ARG A 12 -4.06 -8.47 12.09
N HIS A 13 -3.29 -8.93 13.08
CA HIS A 13 -2.58 -8.04 13.99
C HIS A 13 -1.52 -7.22 13.24
N ALA A 14 -0.74 -7.86 12.37
CA ALA A 14 0.25 -7.17 11.55
C ALA A 14 -0.39 -6.08 10.68
N LEU A 15 -1.59 -6.34 10.13
CA LEU A 15 -2.30 -5.34 9.35
C LEU A 15 -2.86 -4.18 10.19
N GLN A 16 -3.28 -4.46 11.43
CA GLN A 16 -3.69 -3.41 12.38
C GLN A 16 -2.52 -2.52 12.78
N ASP A 17 -1.36 -3.11 13.04
CA ASP A 17 -0.13 -2.37 13.32
C ASP A 17 0.28 -1.52 12.10
N ALA A 18 0.24 -2.09 10.90
CA ALA A 18 0.49 -1.35 9.66
C ALA A 18 -0.51 -0.20 9.44
N ALA A 19 -1.79 -0.39 9.78
CA ALA A 19 -2.79 0.68 9.69
C ALA A 19 -2.49 1.83 10.65
N LYS A 20 -2.03 1.49 11.86
CA LYS A 20 -1.60 2.47 12.86
C LYS A 20 -0.37 3.23 12.36
N ASP A 21 0.65 2.54 11.88
CA ASP A 21 1.87 3.16 11.36
C ASP A 21 1.57 4.09 10.17
N ALA A 22 0.72 3.64 9.23
CA ALA A 22 0.30 4.47 8.09
C ALA A 22 -0.44 5.73 8.55
N PHE A 23 -1.31 5.62 9.56
CA PHE A 23 -2.01 6.78 10.12
C PHE A 23 -1.03 7.74 10.78
N GLU A 24 -0.13 7.26 11.63
CA GLU A 24 0.80 8.11 12.39
C GLU A 24 1.84 8.79 11.49
N VAL A 25 2.29 8.11 10.44
CA VAL A 25 3.37 8.61 9.57
C VAL A 25 2.85 9.39 8.36
N LEU A 26 1.83 8.87 7.66
CA LEU A 26 1.45 9.38 6.34
C LEU A 26 0.34 10.43 6.40
N VAL A 27 -0.65 10.27 7.27
CA VAL A 27 -1.79 11.21 7.34
C VAL A 27 -1.37 12.64 7.69
N PRO A 28 -0.45 12.88 8.66
CA PRO A 28 0.03 14.23 8.96
C PRO A 28 0.75 14.92 7.79
N ARG A 29 1.34 14.14 6.87
CA ARG A 29 2.08 14.65 5.71
C ARG A 29 1.24 14.77 4.45
N LEU A 30 -0.04 14.41 4.52
CA LEU A 30 -0.87 14.26 3.33
C LEU A 30 -1.17 15.59 2.61
N SER A 31 -0.99 16.73 3.28
CA SER A 31 -1.06 18.06 2.66
C SER A 31 0.17 18.40 1.81
N GLU A 32 1.27 17.68 1.97
CA GLU A 32 2.54 17.92 1.26
C GLU A 32 2.67 17.08 -0.02
N VAL A 33 1.68 16.23 -0.31
CA VAL A 33 1.71 15.31 -1.47
C VAL A 33 0.49 15.52 -2.35
N ASP A 34 0.71 15.52 -3.66
CA ASP A 34 -0.35 15.69 -4.65
C ASP A 34 -1.23 14.45 -4.78
N ALA A 35 -0.62 13.25 -4.62
CA ALA A 35 -1.28 11.97 -4.80
C ALA A 35 -0.62 10.87 -3.96
N VAL A 36 -1.35 9.77 -3.76
CA VAL A 36 -0.86 8.56 -3.10
C VAL A 36 -0.86 7.41 -4.10
N VAL A 37 0.27 6.73 -4.26
CA VAL A 37 0.33 5.49 -5.05
C VAL A 37 0.44 4.32 -4.09
N LEU A 38 -0.51 3.39 -4.19
CA LEU A 38 -0.53 2.18 -3.35
C LEU A 38 0.34 1.09 -3.96
N GLY A 39 0.78 0.14 -3.14
CA GLY A 39 1.45 -1.07 -3.61
C GLY A 39 1.34 -2.23 -2.63
N GLY A 40 1.51 -3.43 -3.17
CA GLY A 40 1.35 -4.68 -2.42
C GLY A 40 0.02 -5.39 -2.70
N ASP A 41 -0.41 -6.23 -1.76
CA ASP A 41 -1.56 -7.11 -1.94
C ASP A 41 -2.90 -6.35 -1.87
N ARG A 42 -3.74 -6.56 -2.88
CA ARG A 42 -5.05 -5.89 -2.99
C ARG A 42 -5.99 -6.22 -1.82
N ARG A 43 -5.97 -7.45 -1.30
CA ARG A 43 -6.87 -7.83 -0.19
C ARG A 43 -6.44 -7.16 1.11
N ALA A 44 -5.15 -7.09 1.39
CA ALA A 44 -4.61 -6.33 2.52
C ALA A 44 -4.98 -4.84 2.42
N LEU A 45 -4.89 -4.25 1.22
CA LEU A 45 -5.33 -2.86 1.00
C LEU A 45 -6.84 -2.69 1.24
N ASP A 46 -7.67 -3.63 0.80
CA ASP A 46 -9.13 -3.58 1.03
C ASP A 46 -9.46 -3.71 2.53
N GLU A 47 -8.74 -4.55 3.26
CA GLU A 47 -8.87 -4.65 4.71
C GLU A 47 -8.44 -3.34 5.42
N LEU A 48 -7.37 -2.67 4.95
CA LEU A 48 -6.96 -1.35 5.45
C LEU A 48 -8.00 -0.26 5.17
N ARG A 49 -8.73 -0.33 4.05
CA ARG A 49 -9.81 0.64 3.72
C ARG A 49 -10.95 0.64 4.74
N VAL A 50 -11.10 -0.42 5.53
CA VAL A 50 -12.10 -0.48 6.60
C VAL A 50 -11.78 0.50 7.74
N ASP A 51 -10.50 0.85 7.94
CA ASP A 51 -10.10 1.84 8.93
C ASP A 51 -10.42 3.26 8.45
N ARG A 52 -11.47 3.85 9.03
CA ARG A 52 -11.94 5.20 8.69
C ARG A 52 -10.89 6.28 8.89
N ARG A 53 -9.89 6.07 9.76
CA ARG A 53 -8.79 7.03 9.98
C ARG A 53 -7.89 7.16 8.75
N LEU A 54 -7.82 6.13 7.91
CA LEU A 54 -7.07 6.12 6.66
C LEU A 54 -7.87 6.63 5.46
N ALA A 55 -9.16 6.98 5.64
CA ALA A 55 -10.00 7.46 4.55
C ALA A 55 -9.39 8.63 3.75
N PRO A 56 -8.74 9.65 4.36
CA PRO A 56 -8.10 10.73 3.59
C PRO A 56 -6.96 10.23 2.69
N LEU A 57 -6.19 9.23 3.15
CA LEU A 57 -5.10 8.64 2.38
C LEU A 57 -5.65 7.92 1.14
N PHE A 58 -6.70 7.10 1.33
CA PHE A 58 -7.34 6.40 0.22
C PHE A 58 -8.11 7.33 -0.73
N ALA A 59 -8.57 8.50 -0.26
CA ALA A 59 -9.21 9.50 -1.11
C ALA A 59 -8.22 10.17 -2.08
N ARG A 60 -6.93 10.23 -1.73
CA ARG A 60 -5.85 10.68 -2.62
C ARG A 60 -5.18 9.55 -3.40
N ALA A 61 -5.66 8.31 -3.25
CA ALA A 61 -5.04 7.17 -3.90
C ALA A 61 -5.31 7.18 -5.40
N GLU A 62 -4.25 7.10 -6.19
CA GLU A 62 -4.32 6.83 -7.61
C GLU A 62 -4.95 5.45 -7.87
N PRO A 63 -5.64 5.24 -9.00
CA PRO A 63 -6.26 3.95 -9.32
C PRO A 63 -5.26 2.80 -9.44
N ARG A 64 -3.99 3.11 -9.75
CA ARG A 64 -2.94 2.09 -9.90
C ARG A 64 -2.47 1.57 -8.55
N VAL A 65 -2.24 0.26 -8.50
CA VAL A 65 -1.58 -0.43 -7.38
C VAL A 65 -0.32 -1.08 -7.93
N LEU A 66 0.83 -0.73 -7.37
CA LEU A 66 2.11 -1.29 -7.79
C LEU A 66 2.28 -2.70 -7.22
N GLU A 67 2.66 -3.63 -8.09
CA GLU A 67 3.21 -4.91 -7.65
C GLU A 67 4.59 -4.65 -7.04
N ILE A 68 4.71 -4.96 -5.75
CA ILE A 68 5.95 -4.81 -4.98
C ILE A 68 6.41 -6.21 -4.60
N GLY A 69 7.65 -6.54 -4.92
CA GLY A 69 8.29 -7.78 -4.48
C GLY A 69 8.56 -7.77 -2.97
N GLU A 70 9.53 -8.56 -2.53
CA GLU A 70 9.95 -8.54 -1.13
C GLU A 70 10.36 -7.10 -0.73
N PRO A 71 9.73 -6.49 0.31
CA PRO A 71 9.85 -5.06 0.62
C PRO A 71 11.18 -4.68 1.29
N SER A 72 12.28 -4.94 0.60
CA SER A 72 13.60 -4.43 0.93
C SER A 72 13.71 -2.94 0.59
N PHE A 73 14.67 -2.24 1.21
CA PHE A 73 14.92 -0.83 0.91
C PHE A 73 15.14 -0.57 -0.59
N ALA A 74 15.90 -1.44 -1.27
CA ALA A 74 16.15 -1.34 -2.71
C ALA A 74 14.84 -1.42 -3.52
N VAL A 75 14.00 -2.42 -3.22
CA VAL A 75 12.71 -2.63 -3.90
C VAL A 75 11.76 -1.45 -3.66
N LEU A 76 11.73 -0.89 -2.44
CA LEU A 76 10.92 0.29 -2.14
C LEU A 76 11.44 1.55 -2.85
N GLY A 77 12.75 1.71 -2.98
CA GLY A 77 13.35 2.79 -3.78
C GLY A 77 12.94 2.71 -5.26
N GLU A 78 12.99 1.52 -5.85
CA GLU A 78 12.49 1.30 -7.22
C GLU A 78 10.98 1.55 -7.33
N ALA A 79 10.18 1.12 -6.34
CA ALA A 79 8.76 1.40 -6.31
C ALA A 79 8.46 2.91 -6.26
N ALA A 80 9.23 3.70 -5.51
CA ALA A 80 9.10 5.15 -5.49
C ALA A 80 9.40 5.79 -6.86
N ALA A 81 10.42 5.30 -7.57
CA ALA A 81 10.70 5.76 -8.93
C ALA A 81 9.57 5.41 -9.90
N ARG A 82 9.04 4.18 -9.82
CA ARG A 82 7.87 3.75 -10.63
C ARG A 82 6.60 4.53 -10.28
N ALA A 83 6.44 4.96 -9.03
CA ALA A 83 5.28 5.73 -8.57
C ALA A 83 5.19 7.12 -9.21
N VAL A 84 6.24 7.64 -9.85
CA VAL A 84 6.16 8.88 -10.64
C VAL A 84 6.33 8.66 -12.13
N SER A 85 6.51 7.40 -12.55
CA SER A 85 6.73 7.02 -13.93
C SER A 85 5.43 6.75 -14.68
N VAL A 86 5.47 6.88 -16.01
CA VAL A 86 4.38 6.53 -16.93
C VAL A 86 4.75 5.24 -17.68
N GLN A 87 3.82 4.29 -17.72
CA GLN A 87 4.00 3.06 -18.50
C GLN A 87 3.62 3.32 -19.97
N VAL A 88 4.55 3.06 -20.88
CA VAL A 88 4.33 3.16 -22.33
C VAL A 88 4.32 1.76 -22.92
N THR A 89 3.29 1.43 -23.70
CA THR A 89 3.23 0.18 -24.47
C THR A 89 3.59 0.47 -25.92
N LEU A 90 4.70 -0.11 -26.37
CA LEU A 90 5.08 -0.10 -27.77
C LEU A 90 4.35 -1.22 -28.51
N ARG A 91 3.83 -0.94 -29.71
CA ARG A 91 3.21 -1.92 -30.60
C ARG A 91 3.88 -1.78 -31.95
N ASP A 92 4.35 -2.90 -32.48
CA ASP A 92 4.86 -2.95 -33.85
C ASP A 92 3.67 -2.85 -34.81
N GLY A 93 3.83 -2.03 -35.86
CA GLY A 93 2.85 -1.83 -36.93
C GLY A 93 2.90 -2.91 -38.00
#